data_AF-A0A8T5H0F9-F1
#
_entry.id   AF-A0A8T5H0F9-F1
#
_cell.length_a   1.000
_cell.length_b   1.000
_cell.length_c   1.000
_cell.angle_alpha   90.00
_cell.angle_beta   90.00
_cell.angle_gamma   90.00
#
_symmetry.space_group_name_H-M   'P 1'
#
loop_
_entity.id
_entity.type
_entity.pdbx_description
1 polymer ?
#
loop_
_entity_poly.entity_id
_entity_poly.type
_entity_poly.pdbx_seq_one_letter_code
_entity_poly.pdbx_strand_id
1 'polypeptide(L)'
;MSELKQTLNVKVLFIAFLLPIFIIWIIDSSLKGDFSSFDTNDSFTRFANATLTSYTLGSLILLGNLFFYADSRKRPLAPLIGMILAVLIGIAATLFLIGMGPMLLENNGSVRAQTVYNLGHTIVSFLAISLAMVLCVGSMFAALTNGKKRKMFDEEE
;
A
#
# COMPACT_ATOMS: atom_id res chain seq x y z
N MET A 1 -3.31 -11.13 36.30
CA MET A 1 -3.38 -10.43 35.01
C MET A 1 -2.32 -11.06 34.12
N SER A 2 -2.69 -12.15 33.43
CA SER A 2 -1.75 -13.06 32.79
C SER A 2 -1.14 -12.41 31.55
N GLU A 3 0.20 -12.45 31.48
CA GLU A 3 0.94 -12.11 30.28
C GLU A 3 0.39 -12.86 29.08
N LEU A 4 -0.21 -12.11 28.16
CA LEU A 4 -0.59 -12.60 26.85
C LEU A 4 0.70 -12.80 26.07
N LYS A 5 1.35 -13.95 26.32
CA LYS A 5 2.54 -14.41 25.59
C LYS A 5 2.12 -14.57 24.14
N GLN A 6 2.28 -13.51 23.37
CA GLN A 6 2.03 -13.50 21.93
C GLN A 6 3.05 -14.43 21.28
N THR A 7 2.68 -15.71 21.16
CA THR A 7 3.47 -16.68 20.42
C THR A 7 3.37 -16.28 18.96
N LEU A 8 4.45 -15.69 18.45
CA LEU A 8 4.58 -15.33 17.05
C LEU A 8 4.51 -16.63 16.25
N ASN A 9 3.34 -16.91 15.68
CA ASN A 9 3.14 -18.12 14.89
C ASN A 9 3.84 -17.91 13.54
N VAL A 10 5.08 -18.39 13.46
CA VAL A 10 5.96 -18.25 12.28
C VAL A 10 5.26 -18.69 10.99
N LYS A 11 4.34 -19.66 11.07
CA LYS A 11 3.52 -20.09 9.92
C LYS A 11 2.62 -18.97 9.39
N VAL A 12 1.93 -18.27 10.29
CA VAL A 12 1.05 -17.12 9.93
C VAL A 12 1.88 -15.97 9.38
N LEU A 13 3.07 -15.73 9.95
CA LEU A 13 4.00 -14.70 9.46
C LEU A 13 4.47 -15.00 8.02
N PHE A 14 4.88 -16.25 7.74
CA PHE A 14 5.26 -16.66 6.39
C PHE A 14 4.13 -16.53 5.39
N ILE A 15 2.91 -16.94 5.76
CA ILE A 15 1.73 -16.80 4.91
C ILE A 15 1.44 -15.31 4.64
N ALA A 16 1.51 -14.46 5.65
CA ALA A 16 1.28 -13.03 5.52
C ALA A 16 2.30 -12.34 4.59
N PHE A 17 3.56 -12.78 4.59
CA PHE A 17 4.58 -12.25 3.68
C PHE A 17 4.37 -12.67 2.23
N LEU A 18 3.89 -13.90 2.00
CA LEU A 18 3.64 -14.41 0.66
C LEU A 18 2.26 -14.01 0.10
N LEU A 19 1.38 -13.52 0.97
CA LEU A 19 0.03 -13.07 0.62
C LEU A 19 -0.05 -12.18 -0.63
N PRO A 20 0.76 -11.09 -0.79
CA PRO A 20 0.72 -10.28 -2.00
C PRO A 20 1.07 -11.08 -3.26
N ILE A 21 2.00 -12.03 -3.18
CA ILE A 21 2.40 -12.89 -4.30
C ILE A 21 1.27 -13.86 -4.66
N PHE A 22 0.65 -14.48 -3.66
CA PHE A 22 -0.49 -15.38 -3.87
C PHE A 22 -1.69 -14.65 -4.44
N ILE A 23 -1.98 -13.42 -4.01
CA ILE A 23 -3.06 -12.60 -4.56
C ILE A 23 -2.82 -12.33 -6.04
N ILE A 24 -1.61 -11.90 -6.42
CA ILE A 24 -1.25 -11.68 -7.83
C ILE A 24 -1.45 -12.97 -8.63
N TRP A 25 -0.96 -14.09 -8.12
CA TRP A 25 -1.08 -15.40 -8.80
C TRP A 25 -2.53 -15.89 -8.96
N ILE A 26 -3.37 -15.70 -7.93
CA ILE A 26 -4.80 -16.05 -7.98
C ILE A 26 -5.51 -15.20 -9.02
N ILE A 27 -5.25 -13.89 -9.06
CA ILE A 27 -5.87 -12.98 -10.02
C ILE A 27 -5.44 -13.34 -11.44
N ASP A 28 -4.14 -13.56 -11.69
CA ASP A 28 -3.62 -14.02 -12.99
C ASP A 28 -4.33 -15.30 -13.46
N SER A 29 -4.40 -16.30 -12.57
CA SER A 29 -5.01 -17.59 -12.88
C SER A 29 -6.52 -17.49 -13.11
N SER A 30 -7.19 -16.54 -12.45
CA SER A 30 -8.63 -16.32 -12.61
C SER A 30 -8.98 -15.57 -13.90
N LEU A 31 -8.08 -14.70 -14.37
CA LEU A 31 -8.29 -13.88 -15.57
C LEU A 31 -7.92 -14.58 -16.88
N LYS A 32 -7.22 -15.72 -16.82
CA LYS A 32 -6.84 -16.55 -17.98
C LYS A 32 -8.01 -17.29 -18.67
N GLY A 33 -9.26 -17.10 -18.23
CA GLY A 33 -10.47 -17.63 -18.86
C GLY A 33 -11.05 -16.75 -19.98
N ASP A 34 -12.23 -17.12 -20.50
CA ASP A 34 -12.93 -16.64 -21.71
C ASP A 34 -13.26 -15.11 -21.79
N PHE A 35 -12.69 -14.28 -20.91
CA PHE A 35 -12.80 -12.81 -20.91
C PHE A 35 -11.80 -12.16 -21.88
N SER A 36 -11.73 -12.67 -23.11
CA SER A 36 -10.77 -12.31 -24.17
C SER A 36 -10.91 -10.90 -24.75
N SER A 37 -11.82 -10.07 -24.24
CA SER A 37 -12.09 -8.70 -24.71
C SER A 37 -11.52 -7.60 -23.81
N PHE A 38 -10.91 -7.95 -22.67
CA PHE A 38 -10.02 -7.04 -21.94
C PHE A 38 -8.60 -7.25 -22.46
N ASP A 39 -7.85 -6.17 -22.69
CA ASP A 39 -6.40 -6.24 -22.92
C ASP A 39 -5.72 -6.65 -21.59
N THR A 40 -5.87 -7.94 -21.27
CA THR A 40 -5.63 -8.52 -19.95
C THR A 40 -4.15 -8.58 -19.62
N ASN A 41 -3.27 -8.69 -20.60
CA ASN A 41 -1.83 -8.78 -20.36
C ASN A 41 -1.25 -7.47 -19.82
N ASP A 42 -1.42 -6.35 -20.54
CA ASP A 42 -0.81 -5.08 -20.12
C ASP A 42 -1.46 -4.51 -18.86
N SER A 43 -2.78 -4.64 -18.74
CA SER A 43 -3.53 -4.17 -17.57
C SER A 43 -3.16 -4.94 -16.30
N PHE A 44 -3.01 -6.26 -16.39
CA PHE A 44 -2.62 -7.10 -15.28
C PHE A 44 -1.15 -6.84 -14.86
N THR A 45 -0.25 -6.69 -15.83
CA THR A 45 1.15 -6.32 -15.58
C THR A 45 1.26 -5.00 -14.81
N ARG A 46 0.47 -3.98 -15.17
CA ARG A 46 0.41 -2.70 -14.43
C ARG A 46 -0.14 -2.87 -13.02
N PHE A 47 -1.20 -3.64 -12.85
CA PHE A 47 -1.80 -3.91 -11.55
C PHE A 47 -0.84 -4.65 -10.61
N ALA A 48 -0.19 -5.70 -11.09
CA ALA A 48 0.78 -6.47 -10.31
C ALA A 48 1.98 -5.60 -9.90
N ASN A 49 2.49 -4.76 -10.80
CA ASN A 49 3.54 -3.79 -10.51
C ASN A 49 3.14 -2.78 -9.42
N ALA A 50 1.95 -2.19 -9.53
CA ALA A 50 1.46 -1.23 -8.55
C ALA A 50 1.23 -1.88 -7.17
N THR A 51 0.70 -3.11 -7.15
CA THR A 51 0.46 -3.88 -5.92
C THR A 51 1.77 -4.18 -5.18
N LEU A 52 2.78 -4.65 -5.91
CA LEU A 52 4.05 -5.04 -5.29
C LEU A 52 4.88 -3.82 -4.86
N THR A 53 4.82 -2.73 -5.65
CA THR A 53 5.45 -1.45 -5.30
C THR A 53 4.81 -0.84 -4.06
N SER A 54 3.48 -0.82 -3.98
CA SER A 54 2.77 -0.30 -2.80
C SER A 54 2.99 -1.15 -1.55
N TYR A 55 3.03 -2.48 -1.68
CA TYR A 55 3.41 -3.38 -0.58
C TYR A 55 4.81 -3.05 -0.04
N THR A 56 5.79 -2.88 -0.92
CA THR A 56 7.19 -2.61 -0.54
C THR A 56 7.33 -1.24 0.12
N LEU A 57 6.74 -0.19 -0.47
CA LEU A 57 6.77 1.16 0.09
C LEU A 57 5.99 1.28 1.40
N GLY A 58 4.81 0.67 1.49
CA GLY A 58 4.02 0.65 2.71
C GLY A 58 4.77 -0.03 3.85
N SER A 59 5.45 -1.14 3.55
CA SER A 59 6.30 -1.85 4.51
C SER A 59 7.48 -0.98 5.00
N LEU A 60 8.10 -0.18 4.11
CA LEU A 60 9.16 0.77 4.48
C LEU A 60 8.63 1.90 5.39
N ILE A 61 7.48 2.48 5.07
CA ILE A 61 6.86 3.53 5.89
C ILE A 61 6.53 3.00 7.28
N LEU A 62 5.91 1.83 7.36
CA LEU A 62 5.57 1.18 8.63
C LEU A 62 6.83 0.76 9.41
N LEU A 63 7.88 0.31 8.73
CA LEU A 63 9.19 0.05 9.35
C LEU A 63 9.75 1.31 9.99
N GLY A 64 9.74 2.45 9.28
CA GLY A 64 10.18 3.73 9.81
C GLY A 64 9.34 4.17 11.02
N ASN A 65 8.01 4.08 10.91
CA ASN A 65 7.09 4.40 12.01
C ASN A 65 7.40 3.58 13.27
N LEU A 66 7.56 2.27 13.08
CA LEU A 66 7.84 1.34 14.17
C LEU A 66 9.24 1.53 14.75
N PHE A 67 10.24 1.87 13.93
CA PHE A 67 11.60 2.17 14.40
C PHE A 67 11.60 3.36 15.35
N PHE A 68 11.00 4.49 14.95
CA PHE A 68 10.88 5.68 15.81
C PHE A 68 10.03 5.41 17.06
N TYR A 69 8.97 4.60 16.93
CA TYR A 69 8.11 4.23 18.06
C TYR A 69 8.81 3.31 19.07
N ALA A 70 9.56 2.31 18.60
CA ALA A 70 10.24 1.33 19.44
C ALA A 70 11.41 1.97 20.21
N ASP A 71 12.16 2.84 19.55
CA ASP A 71 13.27 3.60 20.16
C ASP A 71 12.76 4.52 21.29
N SER A 72 11.65 5.24 21.05
CA SER A 72 11.03 6.12 22.04
C SER A 72 10.55 5.39 23.31
N ARG A 73 10.19 4.11 23.23
CA ARG A 73 9.53 3.38 24.34
C ARG A 73 10.26 2.13 24.84
N LYS A 74 11.50 1.86 24.40
CA LYS A 74 12.28 0.64 24.74
C LYS A 74 11.46 -0.65 24.59
N ARG A 75 10.65 -0.72 23.52
CA ARG A 75 9.70 -1.83 23.27
C ARG A 75 10.39 -2.98 22.53
N PRO A 76 9.85 -4.21 22.59
CA PRO A 76 10.47 -5.37 21.96
C PRO A 76 10.72 -5.15 20.46
N LEU A 77 11.94 -5.44 20.01
CA LEU A 77 12.40 -5.28 18.62
C LEU A 77 11.84 -6.34 17.66
N ALA A 78 11.12 -7.35 18.17
CA ALA A 78 10.60 -8.46 17.35
C ALA A 78 9.72 -8.01 16.16
N PRO A 79 8.82 -7.01 16.29
CA PRO A 79 8.04 -6.51 15.16
C PRO A 79 8.92 -5.79 14.13
N LEU A 80 10.06 -5.21 14.53
CA LEU A 80 10.98 -4.51 13.64
C LEU A 80 11.64 -5.48 12.65
N ILE A 81 12.05 -6.65 13.15
CA ILE A 81 12.63 -7.72 12.33
C ILE A 81 11.60 -8.22 11.31
N GLY A 82 10.33 -8.40 11.72
CA GLY A 82 9.25 -8.77 10.82
C GLY A 82 9.04 -7.76 9.69
N MET A 83 9.11 -6.47 10.00
CA MET A 83 8.97 -5.40 9.00
C MET A 83 10.18 -5.32 8.05
N ILE A 84 11.40 -5.53 8.54
CA ILE A 84 12.59 -5.64 7.68
C ILE A 84 12.43 -6.80 6.70
N LEU A 85 11.98 -7.96 7.18
CA LEU A 85 11.72 -9.12 6.33
C LEU A 85 10.63 -8.83 5.28
N ALA A 86 9.55 -8.12 5.64
CA ALA A 86 8.52 -7.70 4.69
C ALA A 86 9.10 -6.86 3.54
N VAL A 87 9.94 -5.87 3.87
CA VAL A 87 10.61 -5.02 2.89
C VAL A 87 11.52 -5.84 1.98
N LEU A 88 12.35 -6.72 2.55
CA LEU A 88 13.26 -7.57 1.78
C LEU A 88 12.50 -8.53 0.85
N ILE A 89 11.40 -9.12 1.33
CA ILE A 89 10.54 -9.99 0.52
C ILE A 89 9.88 -9.21 -0.61
N GLY A 90 9.39 -7.99 -0.35
CA GLY A 90 8.82 -7.12 -1.39
C GLY A 90 9.84 -6.78 -2.49
N ILE A 91 11.06 -6.39 -2.10
CA ILE A 91 12.16 -6.12 -3.05
C ILE A 91 12.52 -7.39 -3.83
N ALA A 92 12.74 -8.51 -3.14
CA ALA A 92 13.12 -9.77 -3.77
C ALA A 92 12.04 -10.27 -4.74
N ALA A 93 10.77 -10.22 -4.34
CA ALA A 93 9.64 -10.58 -5.20
C ALA A 93 9.58 -9.68 -6.44
N THR A 94 9.81 -8.37 -6.29
CA THR A 94 9.81 -7.42 -7.41
C THR A 94 10.91 -7.75 -8.41
N LEU A 95 12.14 -7.94 -7.92
CA LEU A 95 13.28 -8.27 -8.78
C LEU A 95 13.10 -9.64 -9.45
N PHE A 96 12.59 -10.64 -8.72
CA PHE A 96 12.35 -11.98 -9.21
C PHE A 96 11.27 -12.00 -10.30
N LEU A 97 10.12 -11.38 -10.05
CA LEU A 97 8.99 -11.36 -10.98
C LEU A 97 9.27 -10.50 -12.23
N ILE A 98 10.04 -9.41 -12.11
CA ILE A 98 10.53 -8.67 -13.28
C ILE A 98 11.54 -9.54 -14.08
N GLY A 99 12.38 -10.32 -13.40
CA GLY A 99 13.35 -11.21 -14.03
C GLY A 99 12.72 -12.41 -14.76
N MET A 100 11.50 -12.81 -14.43
CA MET A 100 10.79 -13.94 -15.04
C MET A 100 10.12 -13.63 -16.39
N GLY A 101 10.17 -12.39 -16.89
CA GLY A 101 9.65 -12.01 -18.20
C GLY A 101 8.46 -11.04 -18.15
N PRO A 102 7.44 -11.16 -19.02
CA PRO A 102 6.45 -10.10 -19.26
C PRO A 102 5.45 -9.88 -18.11
N MET A 103 5.50 -10.71 -17.06
CA MET A 103 4.54 -10.66 -15.94
C MET A 103 4.59 -9.31 -15.22
N LEU A 104 5.78 -8.75 -15.05
CA LEU A 104 5.94 -7.39 -14.54
C LEU A 104 6.57 -6.46 -15.58
N LEU A 105 7.20 -6.97 -16.64
CA LEU A 105 7.91 -6.12 -17.61
C LEU A 105 6.98 -5.70 -18.76
N GLU A 106 6.76 -4.38 -18.92
CA GLU A 106 6.04 -3.86 -20.08
C GLU A 106 6.91 -3.98 -21.34
N ASN A 107 6.28 -4.32 -22.47
CA ASN A 107 6.89 -4.77 -23.73
C ASN A 107 8.01 -3.88 -24.34
N ASN A 108 8.26 -2.68 -23.82
CA ASN A 108 9.25 -1.72 -24.34
C ASN A 108 10.22 -1.15 -23.28
N GLY A 109 10.20 -1.65 -22.03
CA GLY A 109 10.91 -1.03 -20.90
C GLY A 109 12.12 -1.81 -20.37
N SER A 110 13.20 -1.09 -20.02
CA SER A 110 14.28 -1.67 -19.19
C SER A 110 13.81 -1.88 -17.75
N VAL A 111 14.23 -2.98 -17.11
CA VAL A 111 13.98 -3.31 -15.69
C VAL A 111 14.20 -2.13 -14.75
N ARG A 112 15.30 -1.39 -14.97
CA ARG A 112 15.66 -0.22 -14.14
C ARG A 112 14.70 0.93 -14.37
N ALA A 113 14.35 1.21 -15.63
CA ALA A 113 13.44 2.29 -15.98
C ALA A 113 12.04 2.04 -15.39
N GLN A 114 11.57 0.79 -15.45
CA GLN A 114 10.28 0.42 -14.90
C GLN A 114 10.24 0.50 -13.38
N THR A 115 11.31 0.08 -12.69
CA THR A 115 11.40 0.21 -11.23
C THR A 115 11.32 1.69 -10.80
N VAL A 116 12.04 2.56 -11.50
CA VAL A 116 12.03 4.01 -11.23
C VAL A 116 10.65 4.62 -11.56
N TYR A 117 10.05 4.22 -12.68
CA TYR A 117 8.72 4.69 -13.08
C TYR A 117 7.65 4.30 -12.06
N ASN A 118 7.61 3.03 -11.65
CA ASN A 118 6.65 2.53 -10.67
C ASN A 118 6.78 3.29 -9.35
N LEU A 119 8.01 3.46 -8.86
CA LEU A 119 8.29 4.21 -7.64
C LEU A 119 7.80 5.65 -7.72
N GLY A 120 8.18 6.38 -8.78
CA GLY A 120 7.79 7.77 -8.97
C GLY A 120 6.28 7.93 -9.11
N HIS A 121 5.64 7.10 -9.94
CA HIS A 121 4.21 7.14 -10.18
C HIS A 121 3.40 6.86 -8.91
N THR A 122 3.82 5.89 -8.08
CA THR A 122 3.17 5.61 -6.79
C THR A 122 3.28 6.79 -5.83
N ILE A 123 4.45 7.43 -5.73
CA ILE A 123 4.64 8.60 -4.86
C ILE A 123 3.76 9.77 -5.31
N VAL A 124 3.77 10.10 -6.60
CA VAL A 124 2.97 11.20 -7.15
C VAL A 124 1.48 10.93 -6.98
N SER A 125 1.02 9.71 -7.24
CA SER A 125 -0.39 9.31 -7.06
C SER A 125 -0.82 9.41 -5.60
N PHE A 126 0.04 9.00 -4.66
CA PHE A 126 -0.23 9.11 -3.23
C PHE A 126 -0.37 10.57 -2.79
N LEU A 127 0.54 11.45 -3.24
CA LEU A 127 0.47 12.88 -2.94
C LEU A 127 -0.80 13.53 -3.51
N ALA A 128 -1.19 13.15 -4.73
CA ALA A 128 -2.43 13.65 -5.34
C ALA A 128 -3.67 13.26 -4.52
N ILE A 129 -3.75 12.00 -4.07
CA ILE A 129 -4.85 11.51 -3.21
C ILE A 129 -4.84 12.22 -1.85
N SER A 130 -3.67 12.41 -1.25
CA SER A 130 -3.54 13.11 0.04
C SER A 130 -4.00 14.57 -0.07
N LEU A 131 -3.59 15.28 -1.12
CA LEU A 131 -4.05 16.64 -1.40
C LEU A 131 -5.57 16.70 -1.60
N ALA A 132 -6.13 15.78 -2.38
CA ALA A 132 -7.57 15.68 -2.59
C ALA A 132 -8.32 15.47 -1.26
N MET A 133 -7.80 14.61 -0.37
CA MET A 133 -8.37 14.39 0.95
C MET A 133 -8.38 15.67 1.79
N VAL A 134 -7.27 16.41 1.82
CA VAL A 134 -7.17 17.69 2.55
C VAL A 134 -8.17 18.70 2.02
N LEU A 135 -8.31 18.82 0.70
CA LEU A 135 -9.28 19.71 0.07
C LEU A 135 -10.73 19.31 0.39
N CYS A 136 -11.06 18.02 0.32
CA CYS A 136 -12.37 17.53 0.70
C CYS A 136 -12.71 17.85 2.16
N VAL A 137 -11.82 17.55 3.10
CA VAL A 137 -12.01 17.85 4.53
C VAL A 137 -12.11 19.35 4.78
N GLY A 138 -11.23 20.15 4.16
CA GLY A 138 -11.24 21.61 4.29
C GLY A 138 -12.53 22.24 3.75
N SER A 139 -13.00 21.76 2.58
CA SER A 139 -14.26 22.22 1.98
C SER A 139 -15.47 21.86 2.84
N MET A 140 -15.48 20.65 3.42
CA MET A 140 -16.52 20.22 4.36
C MET A 140 -16.54 21.10 5.61
N PHE A 141 -15.37 21.41 6.19
CA PHE A 141 -15.27 22.28 7.36
C PHE A 141 -15.72 23.71 7.07
N ALA A 142 -15.34 24.26 5.92
CA ALA A 142 -15.78 25.56 5.46
C ALA A 142 -17.31 25.61 5.28
N ALA A 143 -17.90 24.58 4.67
CA ALA A 143 -19.34 24.47 4.50
C ALA A 143 -20.09 24.41 5.85
N LEU A 144 -19.59 23.63 6.81
CA LEU A 144 -20.19 23.53 8.15
C LEU A 144 -20.10 24.84 8.94
N THR A 145 -19.00 25.58 8.80
CA THR A 145 -18.75 26.81 9.57
C THR A 145 -19.42 28.05 8.94
N ASN A 146 -19.70 28.02 7.62
CA ASN A 146 -20.40 29.10 6.90
C ASN A 146 -21.94 29.08 7.10
N GLY A 147 -22.45 28.29 8.06
CA GLY A 147 -23.86 28.27 8.40
C GLY A 147 -24.34 29.63 8.93
N LYS A 148 -25.37 30.21 8.28
CA LYS A 148 -26.02 31.46 8.71
C LYS A 148 -26.36 31.36 10.21
N LYS A 149 -25.93 32.34 11.02
CA LYS A 149 -26.32 32.44 12.44
C LYS A 149 -27.84 32.38 12.52
N ARG A 150 -28.42 31.29 13.03
CA ARG A 150 -29.84 31.24 13.36
C ARG A 150 -30.07 32.27 14.47
N LYS A 151 -30.85 33.30 14.19
CA LYS A 151 -31.36 34.18 15.25
C LYS A 151 -32.20 33.29 16.17
N MET A 152 -31.71 33.07 17.40
CA MET A 152 -32.36 32.21 18.40
C MET A 152 -33.36 32.97 19.26
N PHE A 153 -33.42 34.28 19.14
CA PHE A 153 -34.34 35.14 19.88
C PHE A 153 -34.88 36.19 18.92
N ASP A 154 -36.18 36.12 18.63
CA ASP A 154 -36.95 37.31 18.32
C ASP A 154 -37.16 37.99 19.69
N GLU A 155 -36.51 39.14 19.88
CA GLU A 155 -36.85 40.03 21.00
C GLU A 155 -38.30 40.46 20.78
N GLU A 156 -39.21 39.94 21.61
CA GLU A 156 -40.58 40.43 21.71
C GLU A 156 -40.53 41.87 22.22
N GLU A 157 -40.93 42.83 21.36
CA GLU A 157 -41.24 44.22 21.74
C GLU A 157 -42.52 44.31 22.58
#